data_AF-A0A1M5RFG1-F1
#
_entry.id   AF-A0A1M5RFG1-F1
#
_cell.length_a   1.000
_cell.length_b   1.000
_cell.length_c   1.000
_cell.angle_alpha   90.00
_cell.angle_beta   90.00
_cell.angle_gamma   90.00
#
_symmetry.space_group_name_H-M   'P 1'
#
loop_
_entity.id
_entity.type
_entity.pdbx_description
1 polymer ?
#
loop_
_entity_poly.entity_id
_entity_poly.type
_entity_poly.pdbx_seq_one_letter_code
_entity_poly.pdbx_strand_id
1 'polypeptide(L)'
;MKYNFKKTFRYGNENVDSVELKEEYNAGDLIRIANANGNGDRTGAMLVAATGWPLPKVACIPIADALAIAEAITPFFGIGETDGPEM
;
A
#
# COMPACT_ATOMS: atom_id res chain seq x y z
N MET A 1 0.61 -13.09 -2.03
CA MET A 1 0.20 -13.33 -0.63
C MET A 1 -1.22 -12.82 -0.41
N LYS A 2 -2.14 -13.65 0.08
CA LYS A 2 -3.52 -13.22 0.36
C LYS A 2 -3.62 -12.45 1.68
N TYR A 3 -4.26 -11.27 1.64
CA TYR A 3 -4.64 -10.48 2.82
C TYR A 3 -6.16 -10.48 2.98
N ASN A 4 -6.66 -10.78 4.18
CA ASN A 4 -8.08 -10.71 4.51
C ASN A 4 -8.35 -9.45 5.34
N PHE A 5 -9.31 -8.62 4.90
CA PHE A 5 -9.66 -7.39 5.60
C PHE A 5 -10.40 -7.69 6.90
N LYS A 6 -10.14 -6.90 7.95
CA LYS A 6 -10.86 -7.00 9.23
C LYS A 6 -12.34 -6.70 9.08
N LYS A 7 -12.70 -5.83 8.12
CA LYS A 7 -14.08 -5.50 7.79
C LYS A 7 -14.24 -5.42 6.28
N THR A 8 -15.27 -6.09 5.78
CA THR A 8 -15.68 -5.96 4.38
C THR A 8 -16.05 -4.51 4.07
N PHE A 9 -15.51 -3.99 2.98
CA PHE A 9 -15.88 -2.68 2.46
C PHE A 9 -16.45 -2.80 1.04
N ARG A 10 -17.12 -1.75 0.56
CA ARG A 10 -17.76 -1.74 -0.75
C ARG A 10 -16.98 -0.85 -1.70
N TYR A 11 -16.77 -1.31 -2.93
CA TYR A 11 -16.25 -0.52 -4.04
C TYR A 11 -17.15 -0.71 -5.26
N GLY A 12 -17.86 0.34 -5.68
CA GLY A 12 -18.90 0.22 -6.70
C GLY A 12 -20.00 -0.76 -6.28
N ASN A 13 -20.17 -1.85 -7.03
CA ASN A 13 -21.12 -2.93 -6.74
C ASN A 13 -20.47 -4.19 -6.14
N GLU A 14 -19.19 -4.13 -5.81
CA GLU A 14 -18.42 -5.23 -5.23
C GLU A 14 -18.30 -5.08 -3.71
N ASN A 15 -18.52 -6.17 -2.98
CA ASN A 15 -18.12 -6.29 -1.58
C ASN A 15 -16.72 -6.93 -1.55
N VAL A 16 -15.79 -6.27 -0.89
CA VAL A 16 -14.37 -6.63 -0.87
C VAL A 16 -14.01 -7.11 0.54
N ASP A 17 -13.64 -8.38 0.65
CA ASP A 17 -13.26 -9.03 1.91
C ASP A 17 -11.77 -9.45 1.95
N SER A 18 -11.11 -9.49 0.80
CA SER A 18 -9.71 -9.89 0.67
C SER A 18 -9.05 -9.30 -0.58
N VAL A 19 -7.72 -9.35 -0.60
CA VAL A 19 -6.89 -8.94 -1.73
C VAL A 19 -5.65 -9.83 -1.85
N GLU A 20 -5.23 -10.12 -3.06
CA GLU A 20 -3.91 -10.71 -3.32
C GLU A 20 -2.87 -9.59 -3.39
N LEU A 21 -1.90 -9.63 -2.47
CA LEU A 21 -0.75 -8.73 -2.48
C LEU A 21 0.33 -9.28 -3.39
N LYS A 22 0.93 -8.39 -4.19
CA LYS A 22 2.12 -8.68 -5.00
C LYS A 22 3.28 -9.12 -4.11
N GLU A 23 3.99 -10.14 -4.59
CA GLU A 23 5.22 -10.64 -3.97
C GLU A 23 6.47 -10.09 -4.66
N GLU A 24 6.32 -9.56 -5.88
CA GLU A 24 7.39 -8.94 -6.66
C GLU A 24 6.99 -7.51 -7.07
N TYR A 25 7.93 -6.58 -6.92
CA TYR A 25 7.77 -5.18 -7.26
C TYR A 25 8.70 -4.79 -8.41
N ASN A 26 8.20 -3.96 -9.32
CA ASN A 26 9.00 -3.49 -10.44
C ASN A 26 9.48 -2.04 -10.22
N ALA A 27 10.36 -1.56 -11.10
CA ALA A 27 10.89 -0.20 -11.02
C ALA A 27 9.81 0.89 -11.05
N GLY A 28 8.68 0.65 -11.73
CA GLY A 28 7.56 1.60 -11.78
C GLY A 28 6.86 1.76 -10.42
N ASP A 29 6.75 0.68 -9.65
CA ASP A 29 6.22 0.73 -8.28
C ASP A 29 7.11 1.57 -7.36
N LEU A 30 8.43 1.35 -7.44
CA LEU A 30 9.44 2.12 -6.71
C LEU A 30 9.39 3.61 -7.04
N ILE A 31 9.38 3.96 -8.34
CA ILE A 31 9.33 5.36 -8.80
C ILE A 31 8.06 6.05 -8.28
N ARG A 32 6.90 5.35 -8.32
CA ARG A 32 5.63 5.90 -7.82
C ARG A 32 5.70 6.22 -6.33
N ILE A 33 6.28 5.34 -5.53
CA ILE A 33 6.42 5.53 -4.07
C ILE A 33 7.43 6.62 -3.75
N ALA A 34 8.59 6.63 -4.43
CA ALA A 34 9.64 7.62 -4.22
C ALA A 34 9.19 9.06 -4.55
N ASN A 35 8.35 9.21 -5.58
CA ASN A 35 7.80 10.51 -5.99
C ASN A 35 6.60 10.97 -5.16
N ALA A 36 6.09 10.15 -4.24
CA ALA A 36 4.95 10.52 -3.40
C ALA A 36 5.36 11.50 -2.30
N ASN A 37 4.59 12.59 -2.16
CA ASN A 37 4.89 13.69 -1.24
C ASN A 37 4.11 13.55 0.07
N GLY A 38 4.82 13.35 1.17
CA GLY A 38 4.22 13.17 2.48
C GLY A 38 3.73 11.75 2.75
N ASN A 39 3.35 11.50 4.01
CA ASN A 39 3.10 10.14 4.49
C ASN A 39 1.84 9.52 3.88
N GLY A 40 0.75 10.29 3.76
CA GLY A 40 -0.51 9.79 3.20
C GLY A 40 -0.37 9.35 1.73
N ASP A 41 0.30 10.16 0.92
CA ASP A 41 0.54 9.86 -0.50
C ASP A 41 1.43 8.64 -0.67
N ARG A 42 2.48 8.50 0.17
CA ARG A 42 3.35 7.31 0.17
C ARG A 42 2.58 6.05 0.53
N THR A 43 1.74 6.08 1.57
CA THR A 43 0.89 4.94 1.93
C THR A 43 -0.06 4.59 0.79
N GLY A 44 -0.68 5.58 0.14
CA GLY A 44 -1.52 5.36 -1.03
C GLY A 44 -0.77 4.69 -2.19
N ALA A 45 0.44 5.19 -2.51
CA ALA A 45 1.30 4.63 -3.54
C ALA A 45 1.72 3.19 -3.24
N MET A 46 2.09 2.91 -1.99
CA MET A 46 2.43 1.57 -1.49
C MET A 46 1.26 0.60 -1.65
N LEU A 47 0.05 1.01 -1.24
CA LEU A 47 -1.14 0.18 -1.37
C LEU A 47 -1.52 -0.09 -2.82
N VAL A 48 -1.42 0.92 -3.69
CA VAL A 48 -1.62 0.75 -5.15
C VAL A 48 -0.61 -0.24 -5.71
N ALA A 49 0.67 -0.12 -5.33
CA ALA A 49 1.71 -1.06 -5.75
C ALA A 49 1.40 -2.48 -5.24
N ALA A 50 1.10 -2.65 -3.95
CA ALA A 50 0.86 -3.95 -3.34
C ALA A 50 -0.35 -4.68 -3.92
N THR A 51 -1.46 -3.96 -4.11
CA THR A 51 -2.75 -4.56 -4.49
C THR A 51 -2.97 -4.59 -6.00
N GLY A 52 -2.24 -3.77 -6.76
CA GLY A 52 -2.53 -3.49 -8.17
C GLY A 52 -3.85 -2.73 -8.40
N TRP A 53 -4.51 -2.26 -7.33
CA TRP A 53 -5.78 -1.56 -7.43
C TRP A 53 -5.61 -0.07 -7.76
N PRO A 54 -6.60 0.55 -8.41
CA PRO A 54 -6.58 1.98 -8.63
C PRO A 54 -6.77 2.74 -7.31
N LEU A 55 -6.21 3.94 -7.22
CA LEU A 55 -6.23 4.77 -6.01
C LEU A 55 -7.65 4.97 -5.40
N PRO A 56 -8.74 5.14 -6.18
CA PRO A 56 -10.08 5.21 -5.61
C PRO A 56 -10.54 3.95 -4.87
N LYS A 57 -10.10 2.74 -5.29
CA LYS A 57 -10.42 1.49 -4.57
C LYS A 57 -9.59 1.39 -3.29
N VAL A 58 -8.32 1.78 -3.36
CA VAL A 58 -7.42 1.87 -2.20
C VAL A 58 -7.95 2.85 -1.15
N ALA A 59 -8.52 3.98 -1.55
CA ALA A 59 -9.10 4.97 -0.64
C ALA A 59 -10.32 4.44 0.15
N CYS A 60 -10.93 3.34 -0.28
CA CYS A 60 -12.02 2.69 0.46
C CYS A 60 -11.53 1.68 1.51
N ILE A 61 -10.23 1.37 1.54
CA ILE A 61 -9.65 0.42 2.50
C ILE A 61 -9.75 1.03 3.90
N PRO A 62 -10.23 0.28 4.92
CA PRO A 62 -10.23 0.75 6.30
C PRO A 62 -8.79 1.07 6.78
N ILE A 63 -8.62 2.18 7.51
CA ILE A 63 -7.29 2.68 7.92
C ILE A 63 -6.45 1.60 8.61
N ALA A 64 -7.05 0.83 9.51
CA ALA A 64 -6.33 -0.23 10.24
C ALA A 64 -5.80 -1.35 9.34
N ASP A 65 -6.50 -1.65 8.24
CA ASP A 65 -6.07 -2.64 7.25
C ASP A 65 -5.03 -2.03 6.30
N ALA A 66 -5.22 -0.75 5.91
CA ALA A 66 -4.27 0.00 5.09
C ALA A 66 -2.88 0.07 5.74
N LEU A 67 -2.81 0.35 7.04
CA LEU A 67 -1.55 0.37 7.79
C LEU A 67 -0.92 -1.02 7.87
N ALA A 68 -1.71 -2.07 8.14
CA ALA A 68 -1.21 -3.43 8.22
C ALA A 68 -0.63 -3.93 6.87
N ILE A 69 -1.28 -3.61 5.76
CA ILE A 69 -0.76 -3.92 4.43
C ILE A 69 0.53 -3.11 4.17
N ALA A 70 0.53 -1.81 4.48
CA ALA A 70 1.70 -0.97 4.30
C ALA A 70 2.92 -1.51 5.08
N GLU A 71 2.74 -1.85 6.37
CA GLU A 71 3.78 -2.46 7.21
C GLU A 71 4.30 -3.78 6.63
N ALA A 72 3.41 -4.64 6.12
CA ALA A 72 3.78 -5.90 5.51
C ALA A 72 4.65 -5.71 4.25
N ILE A 73 4.49 -4.60 3.53
CA ILE A 73 5.21 -4.35 2.28
C ILE A 73 6.41 -3.39 2.42
N THR A 74 6.51 -2.63 3.51
CA THR A 74 7.63 -1.69 3.77
C THR A 74 9.02 -2.33 3.57
N PRO A 75 9.29 -3.58 4.01
CA PRO A 75 10.60 -4.20 3.82
C PRO A 75 11.05 -4.30 2.35
N PHE A 76 10.12 -4.39 1.40
CA PHE A 76 10.45 -4.51 -0.02
C PHE A 76 10.89 -3.19 -0.66
N PHE A 77 10.58 -2.07 0.00
CA PHE A 77 10.83 -0.73 -0.54
C PHE A 77 11.95 0.00 0.21
N GLY A 78 12.59 -0.62 1.21
CA GLY A 78 13.69 -0.02 1.95
C GLY A 78 13.33 1.31 2.63
N ILE A 79 12.04 1.53 2.90
CA ILE A 79 11.54 2.77 3.54
C ILE A 79 11.68 2.72 5.07
N GLY A 80 12.29 1.65 5.60
CA GLY A 80 12.73 1.55 6.99
C GLY A 80 14.13 2.12 7.12
N GLU A 81 14.26 3.11 8.01
CA GLU A 81 15.46 3.88 8.33
C GLU A 81 15.95 4.77 7.17
N THR A 82 15.29 5.93 7.05
CA THR A 82 16.09 7.13 6.83
C THR A 82 17.04 7.24 8.02
N ASP A 83 18.25 6.71 7.89
CA ASP A 83 19.39 7.38 8.49
C ASP A 83 19.22 8.86 8.12
N GLY A 84 18.92 9.66 9.13
CA GLY A 84 18.96 11.11 8.98
C GLY A 84 20.32 11.47 8.38
N PRO A 85 20.44 12.60 7.66
CA PRO A 85 21.76 13.03 7.21
C PRO A 85 22.67 13.05 8.44
N GLU A 86 23.69 12.17 8.45
CA GLU A 86 24.78 12.28 9.41
C GLU A 86 25.35 13.70 9.25
N MET A 87 25.02 14.56 10.21
CA MET A 87 25.63 15.88 10.41
C MET A 87 26.52 15.81 11.63
#